data_AF-A0A956LGM6-F1
#
_entry.id   AF-A0A956LGM6-F1
#
_cell.length_a   1.000
_cell.length_b   1.000
_cell.length_c   1.000
_cell.angle_alpha   90.00
_cell.angle_beta   90.00
_cell.angle_gamma   90.00
#
_symmetry.space_group_name_H-M   'P 1'
#
loop_
_entity.id
_entity.type
_entity.pdbx_description
1 polymer ?
#
loop_
_entity_poly.entity_id
_entity_poly.type
_entity_poly.pdbx_seq_one_letter_code
_entity_poly.pdbx_strand_id
1 'polypeptide(L)'
;MTSRDEQAPPSADAAPPELSVGAVLDPVTLDALDDVRRRQLEIASRLYSGNAESAETILGRGEEDDGDERIHPRFVELRTIVDQDGVPRYDAWLYMVDSGTIFEAGTETVIAEVIQFGLEIDDAVLERALDPLLGSLKPRKAKKAAKKKVVKTA
;
A
#
# COMPACT_ATOMS: atom_id res chain seq x y z
N MET A 1 18.85 -12.18 37.91
CA MET A 1 19.43 -11.99 36.56
C MET A 1 18.71 -12.97 35.66
N THR A 2 17.59 -12.54 35.10
CA THR A 2 16.73 -13.38 34.25
C THR A 2 17.36 -13.43 32.87
N SER A 3 17.69 -14.65 32.44
CA SER A 3 18.23 -14.94 31.12
C SER A 3 17.33 -14.33 30.06
N ARG A 4 17.91 -13.47 29.23
CA ARG A 4 17.32 -12.96 28.01
C ARG A 4 17.29 -14.14 27.04
N ASP A 5 16.10 -14.66 26.79
CA ASP A 5 15.85 -15.59 25.69
C ASP A 5 16.36 -14.93 24.41
N GLU A 6 17.52 -15.39 23.96
CA GLU A 6 18.13 -15.02 22.70
C GLU A 6 17.38 -15.82 21.64
N GLN A 7 16.33 -15.21 21.09
CA GLN A 7 15.55 -15.80 20.02
C GLN A 7 16.48 -15.90 18.80
N ALA A 8 16.88 -17.14 18.49
CA ALA A 8 17.71 -17.45 17.33
C ALA A 8 17.06 -16.87 16.06
N PRO A 9 17.86 -16.34 15.11
CA PRO A 9 17.31 -15.87 13.85
C PRO A 9 16.55 -17.03 13.17
N PRO A 10 15.40 -16.76 12.53
CA PRO A 10 14.67 -17.80 11.82
C PRO A 10 15.61 -18.42 10.77
N SER A 11 15.76 -19.74 10.84
CA SER A 11 16.56 -20.50 9.88
C SER A 11 16.13 -20.18 8.46
N ALA A 12 17.09 -20.00 7.55
CA ALA A 12 16.86 -19.73 6.12
C ALA A 12 16.09 -20.84 5.37
N ASP A 13 15.70 -21.92 6.06
CA ASP A 13 14.92 -23.07 5.59
C ASP A 13 13.45 -23.04 6.07
N ALA A 14 13.02 -21.97 6.75
CA ALA A 14 11.62 -21.81 7.12
C ALA A 14 10.76 -21.66 5.85
N ALA A 15 9.71 -22.48 5.74
CA ALA A 15 8.73 -22.32 4.68
C ALA A 15 8.12 -20.90 4.77
N PRO A 16 7.96 -20.19 3.65
CA PRO A 16 7.34 -18.88 3.65
C PRO A 16 5.91 -18.97 4.21
N PRO A 17 5.46 -17.96 4.97
CA PRO A 17 4.08 -17.93 5.43
C PRO A 17 3.13 -17.94 4.22
N GLU A 18 2.03 -18.69 4.33
CA GLU A 18 1.01 -18.68 3.30
C GLU A 18 0.19 -17.39 3.43
N LEU A 19 0.38 -16.49 2.46
CA LEU A 19 -0.27 -15.19 2.42
C LEU A 19 -1.12 -15.05 1.16
N SER A 20 -2.21 -14.31 1.26
CA SER A 20 -3.06 -13.97 0.13
C SER A 20 -3.66 -12.57 0.27
N VAL A 21 -4.16 -12.00 -0.84
CA VAL A 21 -4.88 -10.72 -0.79
C VAL A 21 -6.32 -10.98 -0.36
N GLY A 22 -6.67 -10.54 0.84
CA GLY A 22 -8.02 -10.67 1.39
C GLY A 22 -8.99 -9.58 0.92
N ALA A 23 -8.50 -8.35 0.75
CA ALA A 23 -9.30 -7.22 0.27
C ALA A 23 -8.45 -6.22 -0.52
N VAL A 24 -9.10 -5.50 -1.44
CA VAL A 24 -8.50 -4.40 -2.21
C VAL A 24 -9.44 -3.20 -2.17
N LEU A 25 -8.92 -2.03 -1.81
CA LEU A 25 -9.59 -0.74 -1.91
C LEU A 25 -8.96 0.08 -3.04
N ASP A 26 -9.72 0.22 -4.13
CA ASP A 26 -9.40 1.06 -5.28
C ASP A 26 -10.71 1.49 -5.98
N PRO A 27 -11.09 2.79 -5.95
CA PRO A 27 -10.35 3.90 -5.34
C PRO A 27 -10.41 3.87 -3.81
N VAL A 28 -9.37 4.40 -3.17
CA VAL A 28 -9.36 4.67 -1.73
C VAL A 28 -10.11 5.97 -1.43
N THR A 29 -10.99 5.95 -0.43
CA THR A 29 -11.74 7.12 0.04
C THR A 29 -11.61 7.26 1.56
N LEU A 30 -11.70 8.48 2.09
CA LEU A 30 -11.54 8.75 3.53
C LEU A 30 -12.53 7.98 4.41
N ASP A 31 -13.77 7.80 3.94
CA ASP A 31 -14.82 7.08 4.67
C ASP A 31 -14.56 5.57 4.76
N ALA A 32 -13.69 5.04 3.91
CA ALA A 32 -13.28 3.64 3.92
C ALA A 32 -12.06 3.38 4.82
N LEU A 33 -11.46 4.42 5.40
CA LEU A 33 -10.27 4.33 6.24
C LEU A 33 -10.60 4.59 7.71
N ASP A 34 -10.17 3.68 8.56
CA ASP A 34 -10.02 3.93 10.00
C ASP A 34 -8.84 4.86 10.28
N ASP A 35 -8.69 5.24 11.55
CA ASP A 35 -7.65 6.17 11.99
C ASP A 35 -6.24 5.63 11.73
N VAL A 36 -6.02 4.31 11.89
CA VAL A 36 -4.71 3.69 11.67
C VAL A 36 -4.33 3.78 10.20
N ARG A 37 -5.24 3.42 9.31
CA ARG A 37 -4.99 3.46 7.86
C ARG A 37 -4.80 4.88 7.33
N ARG A 38 -5.45 5.87 7.95
CA ARG A 38 -5.14 7.28 7.68
C ARG A 38 -3.69 7.58 8.06
N ARG A 39 -3.24 7.19 9.27
CA ARG A 39 -1.85 7.40 9.71
C ARG A 39 -0.83 6.66 8.85
N GLN A 40 -1.12 5.43 8.45
CA GLN A 40 -0.26 4.68 7.52
C GLN A 40 -0.06 5.44 6.20
N LEU A 41 -1.13 6.00 5.61
CA LEU A 41 -1.02 6.78 4.38
C LEU A 41 -0.19 8.07 4.57
N GLU A 42 -0.30 8.72 5.72
CA GLU A 42 0.53 9.90 6.07
C GLU A 42 2.02 9.53 6.21
N ILE A 43 2.31 8.39 6.83
CA ILE A 43 3.66 7.85 6.96
C ILE A 43 4.22 7.51 5.57
N ALA A 44 3.43 6.82 4.73
CA ALA A 44 3.81 6.50 3.36
C ALA A 44 4.12 7.76 2.54
N SER A 45 3.31 8.82 2.69
CA SER A 45 3.56 10.11 2.03
C SER A 45 4.90 10.72 2.42
N ARG A 46 5.24 10.66 3.71
CA ARG A 46 6.53 11.13 4.22
C ARG A 46 7.70 10.29 3.70
N LEU A 47 7.56 8.97 3.65
CA LEU A 47 8.61 8.07 3.15
C LEU A 47 8.87 8.32 1.66
N TYR A 48 7.79 8.50 0.87
CA TYR A 48 7.89 8.70 -0.56
C TYR A 48 8.43 10.10 -0.95
N SER A 49 7.87 11.16 -0.38
CA SER A 49 8.13 12.54 -0.81
C SER A 49 9.08 13.32 0.09
N GLY A 50 9.46 12.75 1.24
CA GLY A 50 10.12 13.46 2.34
C GLY A 50 9.19 14.39 3.14
N ASN A 51 7.97 14.64 2.67
CA ASN A 51 7.00 15.55 3.29
C ASN A 51 5.79 14.79 3.83
N ALA A 52 5.41 15.06 5.08
CA ALA A 52 4.19 14.49 5.64
C ALA A 52 2.96 15.28 5.16
N GLU A 53 2.15 14.68 4.30
CA GLU A 53 0.83 15.20 3.94
C GLU A 53 -0.27 14.41 4.67
N SER A 54 -1.35 15.07 5.08
CA SER A 54 -2.48 14.39 5.73
C SER A 54 -3.23 13.49 4.74
N ALA A 55 -3.89 12.44 5.24
CA ALA A 55 -4.72 11.57 4.40
C ALA A 55 -5.80 12.37 3.64
N GLU A 56 -6.38 13.39 4.27
CA GLU A 56 -7.37 14.27 3.65
C GLU A 56 -6.79 15.10 2.50
N THR A 57 -5.55 15.55 2.64
CA THR A 57 -4.87 16.34 1.60
C THR A 57 -4.51 15.44 0.41
N ILE A 58 -4.03 14.23 0.67
CA ILE A 58 -3.69 13.24 -0.37
C ILE A 58 -4.95 12.83 -1.13
N LEU A 59 -6.00 12.43 -0.43
CA LEU A 59 -7.23 11.90 -1.05
C LEU A 59 -8.17 13.01 -1.57
N GLY A 60 -8.03 14.23 -1.09
CA GLY A 60 -8.80 15.39 -1.53
C GLY A 60 -8.24 16.10 -2.77
N ARG A 61 -7.06 15.70 -3.26
CA ARG A 61 -6.44 16.32 -4.44
C ARG A 61 -7.25 16.02 -5.71
N GLY A 62 -7.38 17.04 -6.57
CA GLY A 62 -8.02 16.92 -7.88
C GLY A 62 -7.21 16.10 -8.88
N GLU A 63 -7.64 16.07 -10.15
CA GLU A 63 -6.93 15.37 -11.24
C GLU A 63 -5.75 16.17 -11.81
N GLU A 64 -5.39 17.31 -11.21
CA GLU A 64 -4.30 18.16 -11.67
C GLU A 64 -2.96 17.53 -11.28
N ASP A 65 -2.16 17.23 -12.30
CA ASP A 65 -0.80 16.73 -12.15
C ASP A 65 0.14 17.93 -12.01
N ASP A 66 0.50 18.25 -10.78
CA ASP A 66 1.41 19.36 -10.47
C ASP A 66 2.88 19.00 -10.76
N GLY A 67 3.17 17.76 -11.18
CA GLY A 67 4.53 17.30 -11.48
C GLY A 67 5.44 17.09 -10.26
N ASP A 68 4.89 17.21 -9.05
CA ASP A 68 5.61 17.02 -7.79
C ASP A 68 5.71 15.53 -7.42
N GLU A 69 6.83 15.13 -6.79
CA GLU A 69 7.05 13.80 -6.19
C GLU A 69 6.13 13.60 -4.97
N ARG A 70 4.83 13.38 -5.21
CA ARG A 70 3.81 13.19 -4.17
C ARG A 70 2.87 12.06 -4.51
N ILE A 71 2.29 11.44 -3.48
CA ILE A 71 1.26 10.42 -3.67
C ILE A 71 0.02 11.07 -4.29
N HIS A 72 -0.38 10.60 -5.47
CA HIS A 72 -1.57 11.08 -6.16
C HIS A 72 -2.73 10.07 -6.00
N PRO A 73 -3.93 10.51 -5.57
CA PRO A 73 -5.03 9.62 -5.17
C PRO A 73 -5.49 8.63 -6.25
N ARG A 74 -5.43 9.04 -7.53
CA ARG A 74 -5.70 8.18 -8.70
C ARG A 74 -4.84 6.92 -8.77
N PHE A 75 -3.64 6.96 -8.21
CA PHE A 75 -2.68 5.86 -8.25
C PHE A 75 -2.57 5.14 -6.92
N VAL A 76 -3.42 5.45 -5.93
CA VAL A 76 -3.43 4.80 -4.61
C VAL A 76 -4.34 3.58 -4.61
N GLU A 77 -3.82 2.50 -4.08
CA GLU A 77 -4.53 1.26 -3.79
C GLU A 77 -4.11 0.75 -2.40
N LEU A 78 -5.07 0.28 -1.61
CA LEU A 78 -4.79 -0.39 -0.33
C LEU A 78 -5.18 -1.87 -0.44
N ARG A 79 -4.23 -2.78 -0.19
CA ARG A 79 -4.49 -4.22 -0.07
C ARG A 79 -4.41 -4.65 1.38
N THR A 80 -5.39 -5.40 1.85
CA THR A 80 -5.26 -6.18 3.08
C THR A 80 -4.74 -7.56 2.73
N ILE A 81 -3.57 -7.89 3.26
CA ILE A 81 -2.94 -9.20 3.12
C ILE A 81 -3.28 -10.04 4.35
N VAL A 82 -3.78 -11.24 4.12
CA VAL A 82 -4.23 -12.18 5.15
C VAL A 82 -3.41 -13.45 5.13
N ASP A 83 -3.36 -14.16 6.26
CA ASP A 83 -2.81 -15.52 6.34
C ASP A 83 -3.79 -16.58 5.83
N GLN A 84 -3.41 -17.86 5.94
CA GLN A 84 -4.24 -19.00 5.54
C GLN A 84 -5.58 -19.09 6.28
N ASP A 85 -5.69 -18.50 7.47
CA ASP A 85 -6.91 -18.48 8.28
C ASP A 85 -7.79 -17.26 7.97
N GLY A 86 -7.35 -16.40 7.04
CA GLY A 86 -8.03 -15.17 6.66
C GLY A 86 -7.82 -14.03 7.66
N VAL A 87 -6.86 -14.15 8.58
CA VAL A 87 -6.56 -13.10 9.56
C VAL A 87 -5.68 -12.03 8.89
N PRO A 88 -6.04 -10.73 8.99
CA PRO A 88 -5.20 -9.65 8.49
C PRO A 88 -3.82 -9.66 9.14
N ARG A 89 -2.77 -9.72 8.30
CA ARG A 89 -1.36 -9.65 8.73
C ARG A 89 -0.71 -8.34 8.29
N TYR A 90 -1.03 -7.87 7.09
CA TYR A 90 -0.43 -6.64 6.56
C TYR A 90 -1.43 -5.75 5.82
N ASP A 91 -1.16 -4.45 5.85
CA ASP A 91 -1.79 -3.46 4.99
C ASP A 91 -0.72 -2.97 3.99
N ALA A 92 -0.92 -3.21 2.70
CA ALA A 92 -0.01 -2.76 1.65
C ALA A 92 -0.61 -1.56 0.91
N TRP A 93 -0.01 -0.39 1.13
CA TRP A 93 -0.29 0.83 0.38
C TRP A 93 0.54 0.83 -0.89
N LEU A 94 -0.10 0.74 -2.04
CA LEU A 94 0.55 0.82 -3.35
C LEU A 94 0.19 2.15 -3.98
N TYR A 95 1.19 2.87 -4.48
CA TYR A 95 1.02 4.19 -5.04
C TYR A 95 2.00 4.48 -6.18
N MET A 96 1.66 5.48 -7.00
CA MET A 96 2.51 5.97 -8.08
C MET A 96 2.98 4.89 -9.07
N VAL A 97 2.18 3.82 -9.22
CA VAL A 97 2.40 2.69 -10.13
C VAL A 97 3.57 1.78 -9.77
N ASP A 98 4.63 2.26 -9.14
CA ASP A 98 5.85 1.48 -8.89
C ASP A 98 6.34 1.53 -7.44
N SER A 99 5.56 2.17 -6.57
CA SER A 99 5.97 2.48 -5.21
C SER A 99 4.95 1.98 -4.19
N GLY A 100 5.36 1.84 -2.94
CA GLY A 100 4.47 1.36 -1.90
C GLY A 100 5.10 1.28 -0.52
N THR A 101 4.26 1.13 0.49
CA THR A 101 4.68 0.91 1.88
C THR A 101 3.79 -0.16 2.50
N ILE A 102 4.40 -1.14 3.15
CA ILE A 102 3.72 -2.28 3.74
C ILE A 102 3.83 -2.16 5.27
N PHE A 103 2.69 -2.26 5.94
CA PHE A 103 2.58 -2.14 7.38
C PHE A 103 2.10 -3.45 8.00
N GLU A 104 2.47 -3.71 9.24
CA GLU A 104 1.74 -4.69 10.05
C GLU A 104 0.29 -4.23 10.25
N ALA A 105 -0.66 -5.10 9.95
CA ALA A 105 -2.09 -4.77 9.93
C ALA A 105 -2.55 -4.23 11.29
N GLY A 106 -3.32 -3.13 11.25
CA GLY A 106 -3.82 -2.48 12.47
C GLY A 106 -2.76 -1.70 13.26
N THR A 107 -1.56 -1.50 12.71
CA THR A 107 -0.49 -0.71 13.32
C THR A 107 0.09 0.31 12.35
N GLU A 108 0.98 1.17 12.86
CA GLU A 108 1.78 2.10 12.07
C GLU A 108 3.19 1.55 11.76
N THR A 109 3.47 0.30 12.13
CA THR A 109 4.78 -0.32 11.95
C THR A 109 5.01 -0.68 10.50
N VAL A 110 5.97 0.01 9.86
CA VAL A 110 6.45 -0.32 8.51
C VAL A 110 7.29 -1.58 8.59
N ILE A 111 7.00 -2.55 7.72
CA ILE A 111 7.77 -3.78 7.59
C ILE A 111 8.57 -3.87 6.29
N ALA A 112 8.13 -3.15 5.25
CA ALA A 112 8.77 -3.16 3.95
C ALA A 112 8.32 -1.95 3.11
N GLU A 113 9.12 -1.60 2.11
CA GLU A 113 8.82 -0.58 1.11
C GLU A 113 8.91 -1.18 -0.28
N VAL A 114 8.11 -0.65 -1.22
CA VAL A 114 8.28 -0.92 -2.64
C VAL A 114 8.89 0.32 -3.27
N ILE A 115 10.07 0.19 -3.87
CA ILE A 115 10.80 1.27 -4.53
C ILE A 115 11.06 0.83 -5.96
N GLN A 116 10.46 1.52 -6.94
CA GLN A 116 10.64 1.25 -8.36
C GLN A 116 10.45 -0.24 -8.71
N PHE A 117 9.33 -0.82 -8.27
CA PHE A 117 8.96 -2.24 -8.41
C PHE A 117 9.79 -3.24 -7.57
N GLY A 118 10.83 -2.80 -6.85
CA GLY A 118 11.60 -3.64 -5.94
C GLY A 118 11.01 -3.64 -4.54
N LEU A 119 10.85 -4.81 -3.93
CA LEU A 119 10.48 -4.94 -2.52
C LEU A 119 11.75 -4.84 -1.66
N GLU A 120 11.82 -3.82 -0.82
CA GLU A 120 12.90 -3.60 0.15
C GLU A 120 12.43 -4.13 1.52
N ILE A 121 13.01 -5.24 1.96
CA ILE A 121 12.67 -5.92 3.22
C ILE A 121 13.88 -6.70 3.75
N ASP A 122 14.06 -6.73 5.07
CA ASP A 122 15.18 -7.44 5.70
C ASP A 122 14.95 -8.97 5.83
N ASP A 123 13.69 -9.41 5.85
CA ASP A 123 13.32 -10.82 5.99
C ASP A 123 13.09 -11.47 4.62
N ALA A 124 14.09 -12.21 4.16
CA ALA A 124 14.05 -12.92 2.87
C ALA A 124 12.96 -14.01 2.78
N VAL A 125 12.50 -14.57 3.90
CA VAL A 125 11.40 -15.55 3.91
C VAL A 125 10.08 -14.83 3.69
N LEU A 126 9.89 -13.68 4.36
CA LEU A 126 8.72 -12.83 4.18
C LEU A 126 8.69 -12.15 2.81
N GLU A 127 9.84 -11.74 2.28
CA GLU A 127 9.99 -11.21 0.91
C GLU A 127 9.36 -12.14 -0.12
N ARG A 128 9.73 -13.43 -0.07
CA ARG A 128 9.23 -14.47 -0.97
C ARG A 128 7.72 -14.69 -0.86
N ALA A 129 7.13 -14.41 0.30
CA ALA A 129 5.69 -14.51 0.52
C ALA A 129 4.94 -13.27 0.02
N LEU A 130 5.53 -12.08 0.17
CA LEU A 130 4.91 -10.80 -0.17
C LEU A 130 5.02 -10.46 -1.66
N ASP A 131 6.20 -10.62 -2.27
CA ASP A 131 6.47 -10.24 -3.66
C ASP A 131 5.35 -10.64 -4.67
N PRO A 132 4.88 -11.91 -4.72
CA PRO A 132 3.83 -12.29 -5.66
C PRO A 132 2.49 -11.59 -5.42
N LEU A 133 2.24 -11.09 -4.20
CA LEU A 133 1.02 -10.37 -3.82
C LEU A 133 1.06 -8.90 -4.22
N LEU A 134 2.22 -8.36 -4.59
CA LEU A 134 2.41 -6.97 -5.00
C LEU A 134 2.37 -6.84 -6.54
N GLY A 135 2.63 -7.94 -7.26
CA GLY A 135 2.84 -8.07 -8.71
C GLY A 135 1.70 -7.69 -9.67
N SER A 136 0.73 -6.86 -9.27
CA SER A 136 -0.26 -6.29 -10.20
C SER A 136 -0.21 -4.77 -10.33
N LEU A 137 0.98 -4.20 -10.16
CA LEU A 137 1.34 -2.87 -10.65
C LEU A 137 1.35 -2.82 -12.20
N LYS A 138 0.26 -3.26 -12.85
CA LYS A 138 0.05 -3.12 -14.29
C LYS A 138 -0.49 -1.72 -14.54
N PRO A 139 -0.04 -1.02 -15.60
CA PRO A 139 -0.55 0.31 -15.93
C PRO A 139 -2.08 0.25 -16.11
N ARG A 140 -2.82 0.98 -15.26
CA ARG A 140 -4.27 1.13 -15.41
C ARG A 140 -4.55 1.77 -16.76
N LYS A 141 -5.26 1.09 -17.65
CA LYS A 141 -5.83 1.73 -18.85
C LYS A 141 -6.82 2.80 -18.38
N ALA A 142 -6.48 4.06 -18.58
CA ALA A 142 -7.35 5.19 -18.23
C ALA A 142 -8.76 4.95 -18.81
N LYS A 143 -9.78 4.87 -17.95
CA LYS A 143 -11.18 4.90 -18.39
C LYS A 143 -11.41 6.26 -19.03
N LYS A 144 -11.60 6.29 -20.36
CA LYS A 144 -11.99 7.53 -21.07
C LYS A 144 -13.29 8.04 -20.45
N ALA A 145 -13.25 9.25 -19.89
CA ALA A 145 -14.44 9.94 -19.39
C ALA A 145 -15.50 9.98 -20.51
N ALA A 146 -16.69 9.47 -20.20
CA ALA A 146 -17.80 9.49 -21.12
C ALA A 146 -18.19 10.94 -21.39
N LYS A 147 -17.97 11.41 -22.64
CA LYS A 147 -18.41 12.73 -23.08
C LYS A 147 -19.93 12.82 -22.94
N LYS A 148 -20.42 13.65 -22.01
CA LYS A 148 -21.84 14.04 -21.95
C LYS A 148 -22.21 14.66 -23.29
N LYS A 149 -23.13 14.01 -24.03
CA LYS A 149 -23.76 14.61 -25.21
C LYS A 149 -24.60 15.78 -24.75
N VAL A 150 -24.19 17.00 -25.10
CA VAL A 150 -25.04 18.18 -25.02
C VAL A 150 -26.12 18.02 -26.09
N VAL A 151 -27.35 17.76 -25.67
CA VAL A 151 -28.54 17.83 -26.54
C VAL A 151 -28.81 19.31 -26.79
N LYS A 152 -28.66 19.72 -28.05
CA LYS A 152 -28.97 21.07 -28.51
C LYS A 152 -30.45 21.08 -28.91
N THR A 153 -31.28 21.76 -28.13
CA THR A 153 -32.68 22.02 -28.47
C THR A 153 -32.72 23.00 -29.63
N ALA A 154 -33.47 22.66 -30.68
CA ALA A 154 -33.93 23.57 -31.73
C ALA A 154 -35.44 23.38 -31.87
#